data_AF-W6TXX8-F1
#
_entry.id   AF-W6TXX8-F1
#
_cell.length_a   1.000
_cell.length_b   1.000
_cell.length_c   1.000
_cell.angle_alpha   90.00
_cell.angle_beta   90.00
_cell.angle_gamma   90.00
#
_symmetry.space_group_name_H-M   'P 1'
#
loop_
_entity.id
_entity.type
_entity.pdbx_description
1 polymer ?
#
loop_
_entity_poly.entity_id
_entity_poly.type
_entity_poly.pdbx_seq_one_letter_code
_entity_poly.pdbx_strand_id
1 'polypeptide(L)' 'MEKDGLVSRKVYGKKPPIKVVYSLTHFGKTFIPVLDTITTWGNQIVSEKGEFVKNPLLI' A
#
# COMPACT_ATOMS: atom_id res chain seq x y z
N MET A 1 12.75 0.28 0.17
CA MET A 1 11.84 -0.07 1.29
C MET A 1 12.49 -1.01 2.31
N GLU A 2 13.07 -2.15 1.91
CA GLU A 2 13.85 -2.98 2.86
C GLU A 2 15.09 -2.24 3.37
N LYS A 3 15.87 -1.67 2.44
CA LYS A 3 17.07 -0.85 2.76
C LYS A 3 16.75 0.35 3.64
N ASP A 4 15.54 0.89 3.51
CA ASP A 4 15.07 2.07 4.25
C ASP A 4 14.40 1.67 5.58
N GLY A 5 14.39 0.37 5.92
CA GLY A 5 13.88 -0.14 7.20
C GLY A 5 12.36 -0.20 7.32
N LEU A 6 11.59 0.06 6.26
CA LEU A 6 10.12 0.02 6.27
C LEU A 6 9.58 -1.41 6.18
N VAL A 7 10.27 -2.28 5.45
CA VAL A 7 9.85 -3.66 5.19
C VAL A 7 10.94 -4.61 5.65
N SER A 8 10.54 -5.65 6.38
CA SER A 8 11.37 -6.81 6.71
C SER A 8 11.13 -7.93 5.70
N ARG A 9 12.20 -8.71 5.45
CA ARG A 9 12.17 -9.91 4.61
C ARG A 9 12.59 -11.12 5.44
N LYS A 10 11.76 -12.16 5.45
CA LYS A 10 12.07 -13.43 6.13
C LYS A 10 11.98 -14.61 5.17
N VAL A 11 13.06 -15.39 5.11
CA VAL A 11 13.17 -16.59 4.26
C VAL A 11 12.87 -17.83 5.10
N TYR A 12 12.03 -18.72 4.59
CA TYR A 12 11.68 -20.00 5.19
C TYR A 12 12.13 -21.14 4.28
N GLY A 13 12.80 -22.11 4.88
CA GLY A 13 13.36 -23.27 4.19
C GLY A 13 14.80 -23.08 3.73
N LYS A 14 15.49 -24.20 3.51
CA LYS A 14 16.87 -24.26 2.99
C LYS A 14 16.96 -24.95 1.62
N LYS A 15 15.89 -25.64 1.20
CA LYS A 15 15.79 -26.36 -0.08
C LYS A 15 14.50 -25.94 -0.79
N PRO A 16 14.46 -25.97 -2.13
CA PRO A 16 13.30 -25.51 -2.90
C PRO A 16 12.01 -26.31 -2.67
N PRO A 17 10.83 -25.68 -2.80
CA PRO A 17 10.66 -24.24 -3.02
C PRO A 17 10.89 -23.46 -1.71
N ILE A 18 11.69 -22.41 -1.82
CA ILE A 18 11.96 -21.49 -0.70
C ILE A 18 10.83 -20.49 -0.62
N LYS A 19 10.24 -20.31 0.56
CA LYS A 19 9.19 -19.31 0.81
C LYS A 19 9.82 -18.03 1.35
N VAL A 20 9.44 -16.89 0.79
CA VAL A 20 9.84 -15.57 1.31
C VAL A 20 8.60 -14.82 1.76
N VAL A 21 8.65 -14.26 2.97
CA VAL A 21 7.58 -13.44 3.54
C VAL A 21 8.10 -12.03 3.75
N TYR A 22 7.31 -11.07 3.31
CA TYR A 22 7.53 -9.64 3.47
C TYR A 22 6.53 -9.11 4.49
N SER A 23 6.96 -8.19 5.34
CA SER A 23 6.11 -7.58 6.37
C SER A 23 6.61 -6.19 6.74
N LEU A 24 5.71 -5.28 7.11
CA LEU A 24 6.13 -4.00 7.68
C LEU A 24 6.92 -4.22 8.97
N THR A 25 8.02 -3.49 9.11
CA THR A 25 8.76 -3.43 10.38
C THR A 25 7.97 -2.63 11.43
N HIS A 26 8.44 -2.58 12.67
CA HIS A 26 7.86 -1.68 13.66
C HIS A 26 7.90 -0.22 13.19
N PHE A 27 9.02 0.23 12.63
CA PHE A 27 9.14 1.55 12.01
C PHE A 27 8.21 1.72 10.79
N GLY A 28 8.11 0.73 9.91
CA GLY A 28 7.19 0.79 8.78
C GLY A 28 5.73 0.96 9.18
N LYS A 29 5.32 0.38 10.31
CA LYS A 29 3.96 0.54 10.86
C LYS A 29 3.69 1.93 11.42
N THR A 30 4.71 2.68 11.88
CA THR A 30 4.48 4.05 12.35
C THR A 30 4.09 5.00 11.23
N PHE A 31 4.27 4.60 9.97
CA PHE A 31 3.87 5.38 8.79
C PHE A 31 2.40 5.19 8.39
N ILE A 32 1.70 4.20 8.96
CA ILE A 32 0.29 3.91 8.66
C ILE A 32 -0.59 5.15 8.86
N PRO A 33 -0.51 5.91 9.98
CA PRO A 33 -1.35 7.10 10.18
C PRO A 33 -1.15 8.18 9.11
N VAL A 34 0.06 8.29 8.54
CA VAL A 34 0.35 9.24 7.45
C VAL A 34 -0.36 8.80 6.18
N LEU A 35 -0.26 7.52 5.83
CA LEU A 35 -0.95 6.94 4.68
C LEU A 35 -2.47 7.06 4.83
N ASP A 36 -3.00 6.82 6.03
CA ASP A 36 -4.42 6.96 6.34
C ASP A 36 -4.89 8.42 6.17
N THR A 37 -4.06 9.38 6.60
CA THR A 37 -4.36 10.81 6.44
C THR A 37 -4.44 11.19 4.96
N ILE A 38 -3.45 10.79 4.16
CA ILE A 38 -3.42 11.05 2.72
C ILE A 38 -4.61 10.39 2.02
N THR A 39 -4.94 9.15 2.41
CA THR A 39 -6.05 8.39 1.85
C THR A 39 -7.39 9.04 2.20
N THR A 40 -7.56 9.47 3.45
CA THR A 40 -8.77 10.16 3.93
C THR A 40 -8.97 11.45 3.16
N TRP A 41 -7.92 12.27 3.03
CA TRP A 41 -7.98 13.50 2.26
C TRP A 41 -8.30 13.24 0.79
N GLY A 42 -7.65 12.26 0.15
CA GLY A 42 -7.91 11.90 -1.24
C GLY A 42 -9.36 11.47 -1.47
N ASN A 43 -9.91 10.65 -0.57
CA ASN A 43 -11.30 10.22 -0.62
C ASN A 43 -12.28 11.39 -0.43
N GLN A 44 -11.96 12.32 0.47
CA GLN A 44 -12.75 13.53 0.65
C GLN A 44 -12.78 14.36 -0.64
N ILE A 45 -11.63 14.58 -1.29
CA ILE A 45 -11.58 15.34 -2.56
C ILE A 45 -12.40 14.65 -3.66
N VAL A 46 -12.31 13.33 -3.79
CA VAL A 46 -13.13 12.59 -4.75
C VAL A 46 -14.62 12.71 -4.42
N SER A 47 -15.00 12.67 -3.14
CA SER A 47 -16.39 12.83 -2.73
C SER A 47 -16.94 14.24 -2.99
N GLU A 48 -16.13 15.27 -2.79
CA GLU A 48 -16.55 16.68 -2.93
C GLU A 48 -16.48 17.20 -4.36
N LYS A 49 -15.51 16.72 -5.14
CA LYS A 49 -15.10 17.31 -6.43
C LYS A 49 -14.95 16.27 -7.54
N GLY A 50 -15.17 14.99 -7.26
CA GLY A 50 -15.08 13.94 -8.26
C GLY A 50 -16.22 14.03 -9.27
N GLU A 51 -15.89 13.84 -10.55
CA GLU A 51 -16.85 13.75 -11.62
C GLU A 51 -16.80 12.35 -12.25
N PHE A 52 -17.97 11.75 -12.45
CA PHE A 52 -18.06 10.51 -13.23
C PHE A 52 -17.89 10.85 -14.70
N VAL A 53 -16.74 10.51 -15.26
CA VAL A 53 -16.51 10.62 -16.70
C VAL A 53 -17.39 9.59 -17.40
N LYS A 54 -18.43 10.04 -18.10
CA LYS A 54 -19.20 9.17 -19.00
C LYS A 54 -18.27 8.76 -20.14
N ASN A 55 -17.98 7.47 -20.26
CA ASN A 55 -17.26 6.94 -21.41
C ASN A 55 -18.23 6.85 -22.61
N PRO A 56 -18.01 7.59 -23.71
CA PRO A 56 -18.92 7.59 -24.86
C PRO A 56 -18.90 6.28 -25.68
N LEU A 57 -18.06 5.29 -25.33
CA LEU A 57 -17.91 4.04 -26.08
C LEU A 57 -18.73 2.85 -25.53
N LEU A 58 -19.72 3.09 -24.66
CA LEU A 58 -20.60 2.05 -24.09
C LEU A 58 -22.10 2.39 -24.24
N ILE A 59 -22.52 2.79 -25.44
CA ILE A 59 -23.93 2.76 -25.87
C ILE A 59 -24.00 1.97 -27.17
#